data_AF-A0A3D1BHR8-F1
#
_entry.id   AF-A0A3D1BHR8-F1
#
_cell.length_a   1.000
_cell.length_b   1.000
_cell.length_c   1.000
_cell.angle_alpha   90.00
_cell.angle_beta   90.00
_cell.angle_gamma   90.00
#
_symmetry.space_group_name_H-M   'P 1'
#
loop_
_entity.id
_entity.type
_entity.pdbx_description
1 polymer ?
#
loop_
_entity_poly.entity_id
_entity_poly.type
_entity_poly.pdbx_seq_one_letter_code
_entity_poly.pdbx_strand_id
1 'polypeptide(L)' 'QEIEIEVREDKELWVDAPDGLDMYNPAFEIVDAGLITGFITEYGILKHNEIGDLVRKEYPWLFEQELDGKLN' A
#
# COMPACT_ATOMS: atom_id res chain seq x y z
N GLN A 1 1.80 -5.13 11.48
CA GLN A 1 0.42 -5.28 10.98
C GLN A 1 0.52 -6.13 9.73
N GLU A 2 -0.29 -7.17 9.62
CA GLU A 2 -0.36 -7.99 8.41
C GLU A 2 -1.32 -7.30 7.44
N ILE A 3 -0.86 -7.03 6.22
CA ILE A 3 -1.68 -6.42 5.16
C ILE A 3 -2.14 -7.55 4.26
N GLU A 4 -3.45 -7.77 4.17
CA GLU A 4 -4.04 -8.74 3.25
C GLU A 4 -4.01 -8.16 1.83
N ILE A 5 -3.44 -8.93 0.88
CA ILE A 5 -3.40 -8.56 -0.52
C ILE A 5 -4.69 -9.05 -1.19
N GLU A 6 -5.45 -8.12 -1.76
CA GLU A 6 -6.64 -8.43 -2.55
C GLU A 6 -6.29 -9.35 -3.72
N VAL A 7 -7.06 -10.42 -3.90
CA VAL A 7 -6.97 -11.32 -5.07
C VAL A 7 -8.22 -11.12 -5.92
N ARG A 8 -8.03 -10.80 -7.20
CA ARG A 8 -9.08 -10.43 -8.15
C ARG A 8 -9.44 -11.57 -9.10
N GLU A 9 -10.43 -11.32 -9.96
CA GLU A 9 -10.93 -12.32 -10.91
C GLU A 9 -9.87 -12.70 -11.94
N ASP A 10 -9.73 -14.00 -12.21
CA ASP A 10 -8.75 -14.51 -13.18
C ASP A 10 -9.02 -14.07 -14.63
N LYS A 11 -10.28 -13.73 -14.95
CA LYS A 11 -10.65 -13.20 -16.28
C LYS A 11 -10.02 -11.83 -16.57
N GLU A 12 -9.59 -11.10 -15.53
CA GLU A 12 -8.78 -9.89 -15.70
C GLU A 12 -7.35 -10.21 -16.19
N LEU A 13 -6.80 -11.38 -15.83
CA LEU A 13 -5.52 -11.87 -16.34
C LEU A 13 -5.68 -12.41 -17.76
N TRP A 14 -6.65 -13.30 -17.98
CA TRP A 14 -6.84 -13.95 -19.28
C TRP A 14 -8.27 -14.47 -19.47
N VAL A 15 -9.03 -13.78 -20.34
CA VAL A 15 -10.44 -14.10 -20.62
C VAL A 15 -10.66 -15.53 -21.16
N ASP A 16 -9.80 -15.99 -22.07
CA ASP A 16 -9.93 -17.29 -22.76
C ASP A 16 -8.90 -18.33 -22.28
N ALA A 17 -8.50 -18.27 -21.00
CA ALA A 17 -7.61 -19.25 -20.40
C ALA A 17 -8.16 -20.69 -20.53
N PRO A 18 -7.30 -21.70 -20.78
CA PRO A 18 -7.73 -23.09 -20.85
C PRO A 18 -8.41 -23.57 -19.55
N ASP A 19 -9.39 -24.46 -19.69
CA ASP A 19 -10.05 -25.08 -18.55
C ASP A 19 -9.04 -25.84 -17.67
N GLY A 20 -9.14 -25.64 -16.35
CA GLY A 20 -8.30 -26.31 -15.35
C GLY A 20 -6.92 -25.68 -15.15
N LEU A 21 -6.65 -24.51 -15.75
CA LEU A 21 -5.49 -23.69 -15.39
C LEU A 21 -5.77 -22.93 -14.09
N ASP A 22 -5.00 -23.24 -13.03
CA ASP A 22 -5.02 -22.45 -11.80
C ASP A 22 -4.32 -21.11 -12.02
N MET A 23 -5.04 -20.02 -11.75
CA MET A 23 -4.55 -18.66 -11.88
C MET A 23 -4.58 -17.96 -10.51
N TYR A 24 -3.66 -17.02 -10.32
CA TYR A 24 -3.55 -16.24 -9.09
C TYR A 24 -3.31 -14.77 -9.45
N ASN A 25 -4.32 -13.93 -9.18
CA ASN A 25 -4.34 -12.52 -9.56
C ASN A 25 -4.29 -11.58 -8.34
N PRO A 26 -3.14 -11.43 -7.65
CA PRO A 26 -2.99 -10.45 -6.58
C PRO A 26 -3.02 -9.03 -7.17
N ALA A 27 -3.87 -8.16 -6.64
CA ALA A 27 -4.02 -6.78 -7.11
C ALA A 27 -2.89 -5.85 -6.63
N PHE A 28 -2.14 -6.26 -5.60
CA PHE A 28 -1.09 -5.47 -4.97
C PHE A 28 0.13 -6.33 -4.63
N GLU A 29 1.25 -5.66 -4.35
CA GLU A 29 2.48 -6.27 -3.82
C GLU A 29 3.05 -5.43 -2.67
N ILE A 30 3.91 -6.03 -1.86
CA ILE A 30 4.63 -5.36 -0.78
C ILE A 30 6.10 -5.22 -1.19
N VAL A 31 6.58 -3.98 -1.23
CA VAL A 31 7.97 -3.67 -1.54
C VAL A 31 8.69 -3.25 -0.26
N ASP A 32 9.86 -3.87 0.01
CA ASP A 32 10.70 -3.46 1.13
C ASP A 32 11.17 -2.01 0.96
N ALA A 33 11.05 -1.21 2.01
CA ALA A 33 11.37 0.22 1.96
C ALA A 33 12.85 0.49 1.62
N GLY A 34 13.77 -0.42 1.95
CA GLY A 34 15.18 -0.32 1.60
C GLY A 34 15.47 -0.46 0.10
N LEU A 35 14.51 -0.96 -0.69
CA LEU A 35 14.59 -1.01 -2.15
C LEU A 35 14.10 0.29 -2.82
N ILE A 36 13.45 1.18 -2.06
CA ILE A 36 12.93 2.45 -2.58
C ILE A 36 13.99 3.53 -2.40
N THR A 37 14.62 3.97 -3.48
CA THR A 37 15.61 5.06 -3.42
C THR A 37 14.99 6.37 -2.93
N GLY A 38 13.77 6.67 -3.36
CA GLY A 38 13.04 7.86 -2.94
C GLY A 38 11.63 7.95 -3.53
N PHE A 39 10.83 8.84 -2.95
CA PHE A 39 9.46 9.16 -3.36
C PHE A 39 9.44 10.49 -4.11
N ILE A 40 8.68 10.57 -5.19
CA ILE A 40 8.35 11.83 -5.86
C ILE A 40 6.93 12.21 -5.42
N THR A 41 6.81 13.37 -4.78
CA THR A 41 5.56 13.88 -4.21
C THR A 41 5.34 15.33 -4.64
N GLU A 42 4.19 15.90 -4.31
CA GLU A 42 3.90 17.33 -4.46
C GLU A 42 4.80 18.23 -3.60
N TYR A 43 5.44 17.66 -2.56
CA TYR A 43 6.40 18.33 -1.69
C TYR A 43 7.85 18.19 -2.19
N GLY A 44 8.06 17.53 -3.33
CA GLY A 44 9.37 17.28 -3.93
C GLY A 44 9.84 15.84 -3.79
N ILE A 45 11.16 15.64 -3.88
CA ILE A 45 11.82 14.33 -3.81
C ILE A 45 12.24 14.05 -2.37
N LEU A 46 11.84 12.90 -1.83
CA LEU A 46 12.09 12.48 -0.45
C LEU A 46 12.81 11.14 -0.45
N LYS A 47 13.69 10.90 0.53
CA LYS A 47 14.20 9.57 0.82
C LYS A 47 13.12 8.71 1.47
N HIS A 48 13.23 7.40 1.33
CA HIS A 48 12.24 6.46 1.84
C HIS A 48 11.98 6.58 3.35
N ASN A 49 12.99 7.00 4.12
CA ASN A 49 12.88 7.17 5.57
C ASN A 49 12.27 8.52 6.00
N GLU A 50 12.05 9.46 5.09
CA GLU A 50 11.51 10.80 5.39
C GLU A 50 9.99 10.87 5.23
N ILE A 51 9.39 9.94 4.48
CA ILE A 51 7.97 9.99 4.11
C ILE A 51 7.03 9.96 5.34
N GLY A 52 7.35 9.16 6.35
CA GLY A 52 6.51 9.02 7.54
C GLY A 52 6.43 10.31 8.37
N ASP A 53 7.53 11.07 8.43
CA ASP A 53 7.58 12.34 9.16
C ASP A 53 6.84 13.44 8.39
N LEU A 54 6.97 13.47 7.06
CA LEU A 54 6.20 14.38 6.22
C LEU A 54 4.70 14.11 6.38
N VAL A 55 4.26 12.85 6.30
CA VAL A 55 2.84 12.49 6.40
C VAL A 55 2.24 12.93 7.74
N ARG A 56 2.95 12.72 8.85
CA ARG A 56 2.50 13.19 10.18
C ARG A 56 2.42 14.71 10.29
N LYS A 57 3.34 15.43 9.65
CA LYS A 57 3.39 16.89 9.67
C LYS A 57 2.29 17.52 8.82
N GLU A 58 2.08 17.03 7.61
CA GLU A 58 1.17 17.61 6.62
C GLU A 58 -0.27 17.09 6.77
N TYR A 59 -0.44 15.87 7.27
CA TYR A 59 -1.75 15.23 7.48
C TYR A 59 -1.93 14.69 8.91
N PRO A 60 -1.82 15.55 9.95
CA PRO A 60 -1.96 15.12 11.34
C PRO A 60 -3.31 14.43 11.62
N TRP A 61 -4.37 14.85 10.91
CA TRP A 61 -5.73 14.31 11.03
C TRP A 61 -5.85 12.81 10.69
N LEU A 62 -4.92 12.25 9.91
CA LEU A 62 -4.89 10.80 9.63
C LEU A 62 -4.63 9.97 10.91
N PHE A 63 -4.10 10.59 11.96
CA PHE A 63 -3.68 9.93 13.20
C PHE A 63 -4.51 10.35 14.43
N GLU A 64 -5.47 11.27 14.28
CA GLU A 64 -6.25 11.79 15.40
C GLU A 64 -7.20 10.74 16.01
N GLN A 65 -7.71 9.80 15.21
CA GLN A 65 -8.59 8.72 15.72
C GLN A 65 -7.87 7.72 16.66
N GLU A 66 -6.54 7.68 16.70
CA GLU A 66 -5.82 6.89 17.70
C GLU A 66 -5.90 7.48 19.14
N LEU A 67 -6.31 8.75 19.28
CA LEU A 67 -6.42 9.43 20.57
C LEU A 67 -7.80 9.26 21.22
N ASP A 68 -8.88 9.21 20.42
CA ASP A 68 -10.25 9.03 20.93
C ASP A 68 -10.52 7.58 21.40
N GLY A 69 -9.83 6.60 20.83
CA GLY A 69 -9.90 5.19 21.26
C GLY A 69 -9.15 4.87 22.56
N LYS A 70 -8.39 5.82 23.12
CA LYS A 70 -7.69 5.67 24.42
C LYS A 70 -8.39 6.36 25.59
N LEU A 71 -9.58 6.94 25.36
CA LEU A 71 -10.42 7.60 26.37
C LEU A 71 -11.65 6.77 26.78
N ASN A 72 -11.75 5.51 26.37
CA ASN A 72 -12.76 4.54 26.83
C ASN A 72 -12.12 3.28 27.40
#